data_AF-A0A953R899-F1
#
_entry.id   AF-A0A953R899-F1
#
_cell.length_a   1.000
_cell.length_b   1.000
_cell.length_c   1.000
_cell.angle_alpha   90.00
_cell.angle_beta   90.00
_cell.angle_gamma   90.00
#
_symmetry.space_group_name_H-M   'P 1'
#
loop_
_entity.id
_entity.type
_entity.pdbx_description
1 polymer ?
#
loop_
_entity_poly.entity_id
_entity_poly.type
_entity_poly.pdbx_seq_one_letter_code
_entity_poly.pdbx_strand_id
1 'polypeptide(L)'
;MIPSLHGIFRRPKGAVTTPARPPLFPADAKPPFRLGQHVEGGTLAYLLRIAGHQVIVFGSMNYIEREVNGLQPDVALIGAMPERQNIDDYTPRLMRALGNPPLVLPTHWDRFNVPYSVSQQPAVERLQSFIAEVKAASPGTRVIVPEYFKPIQIDSSRQPAKP
;
A
#
# COMPACT_ATOMS: atom_id res chain seq x y z
N MET A 1 7.84 -1.00 -13.17
CA MET A 1 6.65 -0.24 -12.69
C MET A 1 5.44 -1.13 -12.93
N ILE A 2 4.52 -1.21 -11.97
CA ILE A 2 3.37 -2.14 -11.98
C ILE A 2 2.09 -1.29 -11.86
N PRO A 3 1.08 -1.49 -12.72
CA PRO A 3 -0.22 -0.81 -12.58
C PRO A 3 -0.90 -1.16 -11.25
N SER A 4 -1.51 -0.16 -10.60
CA SER A 4 -2.17 -0.30 -9.30
C SER A 4 -3.42 0.57 -9.22
N LEU A 5 -4.18 0.45 -8.13
CA LEU A 5 -5.44 1.18 -7.92
C LEU A 5 -5.32 2.14 -6.75
N HIS A 6 -6.09 3.22 -6.79
CA HIS A 6 -6.27 4.07 -5.61
C HIS A 6 -7.18 3.36 -4.60
N GLY A 7 -6.92 3.52 -3.29
CA GLY A 7 -7.65 2.80 -2.23
C GLY A 7 -8.66 3.62 -1.43
N ILE A 8 -8.61 4.95 -1.51
CA ILE A 8 -9.59 5.83 -0.88
C ILE A 8 -10.86 5.85 -1.72
N PHE A 9 -11.62 4.76 -1.70
CA PHE A 9 -12.96 4.76 -2.25
C PHE A 9 -13.93 5.30 -1.20
N ARG A 10 -14.57 6.44 -1.48
CA ARG A 10 -15.78 6.89 -0.79
C ARG A 10 -17.02 6.06 -1.15
N ARG A 11 -16.86 4.90 -1.80
CA ARG A 11 -17.97 4.12 -2.35
C ARG A 11 -18.31 2.95 -1.42
N PRO A 12 -19.60 2.61 -1.24
CA PRO A 12 -20.01 1.47 -0.44
C PRO A 12 -19.44 0.16 -1.00
N LYS A 13 -19.18 -0.81 -0.10
CA LYS A 13 -18.86 -2.19 -0.47
C LYS A 13 -19.90 -2.74 -1.46
N GLY A 14 -19.43 -3.36 -2.55
CA GLY A 14 -20.30 -4.02 -3.53
C GLY A 14 -20.79 -3.16 -4.70
N ALA A 15 -20.37 -1.89 -4.80
CA ALA A 15 -20.66 -1.08 -5.98
C ALA A 15 -19.87 -1.59 -7.20
N VAL A 16 -20.49 -2.47 -7.99
CA VAL A 16 -19.99 -2.86 -9.32
C VAL A 16 -20.23 -1.70 -10.28
N THR A 17 -19.15 -1.06 -10.70
CA THR A 17 -19.18 -0.27 -11.94
C THR A 17 -18.38 -1.02 -12.98
N THR A 18 -19.02 -1.41 -14.08
CA THR A 18 -18.32 -1.55 -15.37
C THR A 18 -17.36 -0.38 -15.49
N PRO A 19 -16.05 -0.59 -15.75
CA PRO A 19 -15.13 0.52 -15.82
C PRO A 19 -15.49 1.31 -17.08
N ALA A 20 -16.26 2.39 -16.91
CA ALA A 20 -16.30 3.45 -17.89
C ALA A 20 -14.85 3.89 -18.12
N ARG A 21 -14.48 4.12 -19.38
CA ARG A 21 -13.16 4.68 -19.71
C ARG A 21 -12.92 5.87 -18.76
N PRO A 22 -11.82 5.90 -17.98
CA PRO A 22 -11.61 6.99 -17.05
C PRO A 22 -11.71 8.30 -17.82
N PRO A 23 -12.48 9.28 -17.32
CA PRO A 23 -12.60 10.55 -18.02
C PRO A 23 -11.20 11.13 -18.22
N LEU A 24 -10.87 11.48 -19.46
CA LEU A 24 -9.58 12.06 -19.78
C LEU A 24 -9.46 13.42 -19.09
N PHE A 25 -8.32 13.66 -18.44
CA PHE A 25 -8.02 14.98 -17.92
C PHE A 25 -7.90 15.97 -19.09
N PRO A 26 -8.57 17.14 -19.06
CA PRO A 26 -8.53 18.07 -20.19
C PRO A 26 -7.10 18.53 -20.48
N ALA A 27 -6.68 18.46 -21.74
CA ALA A 27 -5.31 18.83 -22.15
C ALA A 27 -5.01 20.32 -21.97
N ASP A 28 -6.05 21.16 -21.96
CA ASP A 28 -6.01 22.61 -21.80
C ASP A 28 -6.35 23.06 -20.37
N ALA A 29 -6.43 22.14 -19.41
CA ALA A 29 -6.78 22.44 -18.03
C ALA A 29 -5.78 23.44 -17.41
N LYS A 30 -6.31 24.49 -16.77
CA LYS A 30 -5.49 25.53 -16.13
C LYS A 30 -5.52 25.42 -14.59
N PRO A 31 -4.36 25.41 -13.91
CA PRO A 31 -4.30 25.38 -12.46
C PRO A 31 -4.75 26.72 -11.82
N PRO A 32 -5.05 26.75 -10.50
CA PRO A 32 -4.93 25.65 -9.54
C PRO A 32 -6.13 24.68 -9.59
N PHE A 33 -5.86 23.37 -9.51
CA PHE A 33 -6.89 22.35 -9.34
C PHE A 33 -7.15 22.08 -7.86
N ARG A 34 -8.41 21.93 -7.47
CA ARG A 34 -8.80 21.56 -6.11
C ARG A 34 -8.99 20.05 -5.99
N LEU A 35 -8.71 19.52 -4.80
CA LEU A 35 -9.01 18.12 -4.48
C LEU A 35 -10.51 17.84 -4.72
N GLY A 36 -10.81 16.79 -5.47
CA GLY A 36 -12.18 16.40 -5.83
C GLY A 36 -12.77 17.08 -7.07
N GLN A 37 -12.04 17.99 -7.74
CA GLN A 37 -12.48 18.62 -8.99
C GLN A 37 -12.47 17.64 -10.18
N HIS A 38 -11.63 16.60 -10.12
CA HIS A 38 -11.47 15.61 -11.17
C HIS A 38 -11.55 14.20 -10.60
N VAL A 39 -11.84 13.23 -11.47
CA VAL A 39 -11.84 11.81 -11.10
C VAL A 39 -10.39 11.38 -10.84
N GLU A 40 -10.19 10.69 -9.72
CA GLU A 40 -8.90 10.14 -9.36
C GLU A 40 -8.54 8.97 -10.29
N GLY A 41 -7.31 8.96 -10.79
CA GLY A 41 -6.81 7.95 -11.72
C GLY A 41 -6.32 6.68 -11.03
N GLY A 42 -5.74 5.77 -11.82
CA GLY A 42 -4.97 4.65 -11.31
C GLY A 42 -3.70 5.10 -10.61
N THR A 43 -3.07 4.18 -9.88
CA THR A 43 -1.81 4.42 -9.17
C THR A 43 -0.75 3.45 -9.67
N LEU A 44 0.46 3.54 -9.14
CA LEU A 44 1.57 2.67 -9.50
C LEU A 44 2.11 1.98 -8.27
N ALA A 45 2.55 0.74 -8.46
CA ALA A 45 3.45 0.04 -7.56
C ALA A 45 4.84 -0.08 -8.19
N TYR A 46 5.86 -0.10 -7.34
CA TYR A 46 7.26 -0.20 -7.74
C TYR A 46 7.87 -1.42 -7.07
N LEU A 47 8.38 -2.34 -7.88
CA LEU A 47 9.26 -3.41 -7.41
C LEU A 47 10.71 -2.95 -7.62
N LEU A 48 11.39 -2.66 -6.51
CA LEU A 48 12.78 -2.24 -6.48
C LEU A 48 13.66 -3.47 -6.20
N ARG A 49 14.77 -3.56 -6.91
CA ARG A 49 15.81 -4.57 -6.67
C ARG A 49 17.09 -3.86 -6.26
N ILE A 50 17.51 -4.03 -5.02
CA ILE A 50 18.67 -3.33 -4.47
C ILE A 50 19.41 -4.21 -3.47
N ALA A 51 20.73 -4.31 -3.61
CA ALA A 51 21.60 -5.08 -2.72
C ALA A 51 21.09 -6.52 -2.43
N GLY A 52 20.57 -7.20 -3.45
CA GLY A 52 20.02 -8.57 -3.32
C GLY A 52 18.58 -8.66 -2.82
N HIS A 53 17.97 -7.55 -2.40
CA HIS A 53 16.59 -7.50 -1.92
C HIS A 53 15.60 -7.07 -2.99
N GLN A 54 14.38 -7.60 -2.88
CA GLN A 54 13.19 -7.16 -3.59
C GLN A 54 12.28 -6.39 -2.64
N VAL A 55 12.05 -5.11 -2.93
CA VAL A 55 11.16 -4.25 -2.15
C VAL A 55 9.99 -3.83 -3.02
N ILE A 56 8.76 -4.15 -2.63
CA ILE A 56 7.58 -3.64 -3.30
C ILE A 56 7.00 -2.44 -2.55
N VAL A 57 6.68 -1.38 -3.29
CA VAL A 57 6.11 -0.14 -2.77
C VAL A 57 4.83 0.19 -3.52
N PHE A 58 3.70 0.24 -2.81
CA PHE A 58 2.43 0.68 -3.38
C PHE A 58 2.27 2.19 -3.21
N GLY A 59 1.96 2.91 -4.30
CA GLY A 59 1.75 4.36 -4.27
C GLY A 59 0.39 4.81 -3.72
N SER A 60 -0.48 3.86 -3.39
CA SER A 60 -1.76 4.08 -2.70
C SER A 60 -2.20 2.77 -2.03
N MET A 61 -3.45 2.70 -1.62
CA MET A 61 -4.02 1.65 -0.78
C MET A 61 -4.94 0.69 -1.55
N ASN A 62 -4.64 0.38 -2.81
CA ASN A 62 -5.25 -0.72 -3.55
C ASN A 62 -4.30 -1.23 -4.64
N TYR A 63 -4.58 -2.42 -5.18
CA TYR A 63 -3.74 -3.12 -6.15
C TYR A 63 -4.58 -3.90 -7.15
N ILE A 64 -3.95 -4.29 -8.25
CA ILE A 64 -4.52 -5.22 -9.23
C ILE A 64 -3.87 -6.59 -8.97
N GLU A 65 -4.61 -7.54 -8.41
CA GLU A 65 -4.06 -8.82 -7.92
C GLU A 65 -3.24 -9.56 -8.97
N ARG A 66 -3.71 -9.66 -10.22
CA ARG A 66 -2.98 -10.31 -11.32
C ARG A 66 -1.61 -9.68 -11.63
N GLU A 67 -1.42 -8.40 -11.33
CA GLU A 67 -0.18 -7.66 -11.62
C GLU A 67 0.87 -7.87 -10.54
N VAL A 68 0.46 -8.37 -9.36
CA VAL A 68 1.35 -8.61 -8.21
C VAL A 68 1.44 -10.09 -7.82
N ASN A 69 0.56 -10.93 -8.34
CA ASN A 69 0.53 -12.36 -8.02
C ASN A 69 1.84 -13.04 -8.45
N GLY A 70 2.43 -13.79 -7.53
CA GLY A 70 3.69 -14.52 -7.75
C GLY A 70 4.95 -13.66 -7.58
N LEU A 71 4.80 -12.36 -7.30
CA LEU A 71 5.91 -11.58 -6.78
C LEU A 71 6.28 -12.12 -5.40
N GLN A 72 7.57 -12.26 -5.14
CA GLN A 72 8.10 -12.71 -3.85
C GLN A 72 9.06 -11.66 -3.29
N PRO A 73 8.56 -10.48 -2.89
CA PRO A 73 9.38 -9.46 -2.28
C PRO A 73 9.78 -9.84 -0.86
N ASP A 74 10.92 -9.31 -0.44
CA ASP A 74 11.46 -9.47 0.91
C ASP A 74 10.83 -8.46 1.86
N VAL A 75 10.48 -7.29 1.31
CA VAL A 75 9.88 -6.17 2.02
C VAL A 75 8.70 -5.63 1.22
N ALA A 76 7.55 -5.44 1.87
CA ALA A 76 6.38 -4.83 1.28
C ALA A 76 5.93 -3.58 2.04
N LEU A 77 5.84 -2.45 1.34
CA LEU A 77 5.27 -1.20 1.85
C LEU A 77 3.79 -1.12 1.48
N ILE A 78 2.89 -1.34 2.44
CA ILE A 78 1.46 -1.58 2.21
C ILE A 78 0.60 -0.51 2.90
N GLY A 79 -0.34 0.09 2.16
CA GLY A 79 -1.28 1.08 2.71
C GLY A 79 -2.20 0.48 3.79
N ALA A 80 -2.31 1.17 4.92
CA ALA A 80 -2.93 0.65 6.14
C ALA A 80 -4.04 1.54 6.77
N MET A 81 -4.54 2.57 6.08
CA MET A 81 -5.75 3.29 6.56
C MET A 81 -6.97 2.35 6.60
N PRO A 82 -8.03 2.68 7.38
CA PRO A 82 -9.24 1.87 7.47
C PRO A 82 -10.00 1.71 6.16
N GLU A 83 -9.89 2.64 5.21
CA GLU A 83 -10.59 2.56 3.93
C GLU A 83 -10.19 1.32 3.15
N ARG A 84 -9.05 0.68 3.48
CA ARG A 84 -8.69 -0.65 2.98
C ARG A 84 -9.78 -1.69 3.25
N GLN A 85 -10.54 -1.52 4.33
CA GLN A 85 -11.63 -2.43 4.69
C GLN A 85 -12.80 -2.34 3.72
N ASN A 86 -12.89 -1.30 2.88
CA ASN A 86 -13.86 -1.21 1.79
C ASN A 86 -13.47 -2.05 0.57
N ILE A 87 -12.23 -2.57 0.53
CA ILE A 87 -11.73 -3.45 -0.51
C ILE A 87 -11.88 -4.89 -0.02
N ASP A 88 -12.47 -5.72 -0.87
CA ASP A 88 -12.77 -7.11 -0.54
C ASP A 88 -11.52 -7.92 -0.21
N ASP A 89 -11.48 -8.45 1.02
CA ASP A 89 -10.42 -9.30 1.56
C ASP A 89 -8.99 -8.75 1.34
N TYR A 90 -8.85 -7.42 1.38
CA TYR A 90 -7.64 -6.67 0.97
C TYR A 90 -6.32 -7.24 1.51
N THR A 91 -6.17 -7.27 2.84
CA THR A 91 -4.91 -7.61 3.50
C THR A 91 -4.50 -9.07 3.26
N PRO A 92 -5.32 -10.09 3.57
CA PRO A 92 -4.92 -11.48 3.35
C PRO A 92 -4.76 -11.85 1.87
N ARG A 93 -5.56 -11.28 0.94
CA ARG A 93 -5.33 -11.48 -0.50
C ARG A 93 -4.01 -10.90 -0.96
N LEU A 94 -3.67 -9.68 -0.51
CA LEU A 94 -2.42 -9.04 -0.89
C LEU A 94 -1.22 -9.83 -0.35
N MET A 95 -1.28 -10.22 0.93
CA MET A 95 -0.25 -11.05 1.55
C MET A 95 -0.02 -12.34 0.79
N ARG A 96 -1.10 -13.05 0.41
CA ARG A 96 -1.02 -14.28 -0.39
C ARG A 96 -0.43 -14.04 -1.79
N ALA A 97 -0.90 -13.00 -2.49
CA ALA A 97 -0.42 -12.67 -3.84
C ALA A 97 1.07 -12.34 -3.86
N LEU A 98 1.59 -11.72 -2.79
CA LEU A 98 3.00 -11.40 -2.60
C LEU A 98 3.83 -12.54 -1.98
N GLY A 99 3.26 -13.74 -1.84
CA GLY A 99 3.97 -14.88 -1.26
C GLY A 99 4.34 -14.73 0.22
N ASN A 100 3.56 -13.96 0.98
CA ASN A 100 3.75 -13.70 2.40
C ASN A 100 5.14 -13.10 2.74
N PRO A 101 5.40 -11.84 2.35
CA PRO A 101 6.72 -11.22 2.49
C PRO A 101 7.21 -11.27 3.95
N PRO A 102 8.50 -11.58 4.20
CA PRO A 102 9.05 -11.64 5.56
C PRO A 102 8.90 -10.35 6.37
N LEU A 103 8.89 -9.19 5.69
CA LEU A 103 8.75 -7.88 6.31
C LEU A 103 7.65 -7.04 5.64
N VAL A 104 6.74 -6.52 6.45
CA VAL A 104 5.74 -5.52 6.04
C VAL A 104 5.99 -4.21 6.77
N LEU A 105 6.00 -3.12 6.01
CA LEU A 105 6.07 -1.75 6.50
C LEU A 105 4.74 -1.07 6.16
N PRO A 106 3.86 -0.77 7.13
CA PRO A 106 2.64 -0.04 6.83
C PRO A 106 2.98 1.37 6.30
N THR A 107 2.29 1.79 5.25
CA THR A 107 2.23 3.16 4.75
C THR A 107 0.82 3.73 4.94
N HIS A 108 0.65 5.03 4.75
CA HIS A 108 -0.64 5.71 4.95
C HIS A 108 -1.29 5.37 6.30
N TRP A 109 -0.55 5.17 7.38
CA TRP A 109 -1.16 4.82 8.66
C TRP A 109 -1.29 6.04 9.58
N ASP A 110 -0.52 7.09 9.32
CA ASP A 110 -0.29 8.26 10.16
C ASP A 110 -1.31 9.39 9.92
N ARG A 111 -1.21 10.42 10.76
CA ARG A 111 -1.90 11.71 10.58
C ARG A 111 -0.95 12.65 9.85
N PHE A 112 -0.73 12.39 8.56
CA PHE A 112 0.19 13.18 7.72
C PHE A 112 -0.27 14.63 7.50
N ASN A 113 -1.54 14.94 7.79
CA ASN A 113 -2.15 16.24 7.59
C ASN A 113 -2.05 17.19 8.80
N VAL A 114 -1.30 16.81 9.84
CA VAL A 114 -1.04 17.64 11.03
C VAL A 114 0.47 17.80 11.25
N PRO A 115 0.92 18.85 11.96
CA PRO A 115 2.34 19.02 12.27
C PRO A 115 2.93 17.82 13.02
N TYR A 116 4.24 17.59 12.89
CA TYR A 116 4.94 16.48 13.55
C TYR A 116 4.90 16.52 15.08
N SER A 117 4.64 17.69 15.68
CA SER A 117 4.44 17.85 17.12
C SER A 117 3.11 17.25 17.61
N VAL A 118 2.18 16.96 16.71
CA VAL A 118 0.90 16.34 17.06
C VAL A 118 1.08 14.84 17.23
N SER A 119 0.60 14.32 18.37
CA SER A 119 0.67 12.89 18.68
C SER A 119 0.00 12.03 17.60
N GLN A 120 0.73 10.97 17.22
CA GLN A 120 0.29 9.93 16.30
C GLN A 120 -0.40 8.76 17.02
N GLN A 121 -0.53 8.81 18.35
CA GLN A 121 -1.11 7.73 19.15
C GLN A 121 -2.49 7.24 18.63
N PRO A 122 -3.44 8.11 18.26
CA PRO A 122 -4.72 7.65 17.68
C PRO A 122 -4.55 6.91 16.35
N ALA A 123 -3.54 7.27 15.55
CA ALA A 123 -3.22 6.58 14.31
C ALA A 123 -2.58 5.20 14.57
N VAL A 124 -1.73 5.09 15.60
CA VAL A 124 -1.12 3.82 16.04
C VAL A 124 -2.18 2.85 16.56
N GLU A 125 -3.16 3.33 17.32
CA GLU A 125 -4.29 2.52 17.82
C GLU A 125 -5.12 1.96 16.67
N ARG A 126 -5.47 2.81 15.71
CA ARG A 126 -6.20 2.40 14.49
C ARG A 126 -5.40 1.40 13.65
N LEU A 127 -4.08 1.57 13.57
CA LEU A 127 -3.18 0.68 12.82
C LEU A 127 -3.17 -0.76 13.37
N GLN A 128 -3.49 -0.98 14.65
CA GLN A 128 -3.47 -2.32 15.25
C GLN A 128 -4.33 -3.33 14.49
N SER A 129 -5.46 -2.89 13.92
CA SER A 129 -6.31 -3.74 13.07
C SER A 129 -5.57 -4.31 11.85
N PHE A 130 -4.76 -3.48 11.17
CA PHE A 130 -3.96 -3.93 10.03
C PHE A 130 -2.85 -4.88 10.46
N ILE A 131 -2.18 -4.59 11.58
CA ILE A 131 -1.14 -5.47 12.13
C ILE A 131 -1.73 -6.85 12.44
N ALA A 132 -2.90 -6.90 13.07
CA ALA A 132 -3.61 -8.14 13.36
C ALA A 132 -3.98 -8.90 12.08
N GLU A 133 -4.48 -8.22 11.04
CA GLU A 133 -4.79 -8.82 9.74
C GLU A 133 -3.53 -9.44 9.08
N VAL A 134 -2.41 -8.72 9.07
CA VAL A 134 -1.13 -9.23 8.52
C VAL A 134 -0.66 -10.45 9.30
N LYS A 135 -0.75 -10.42 10.63
CA LYS A 135 -0.36 -11.54 11.49
C LYS A 135 -1.26 -12.75 11.36
N ALA A 136 -2.55 -12.55 11.13
CA ALA A 136 -3.49 -13.62 10.84
C ALA A 136 -3.20 -14.27 9.47
N ALA A 137 -2.87 -13.46 8.46
CA ALA A 137 -2.54 -13.95 7.12
C ALA A 137 -1.18 -14.68 7.08
N SER A 138 -0.18 -14.18 7.81
CA SER A 138 1.14 -14.78 7.91
C SER A 138 1.76 -14.50 9.29
N PRO A 139 1.66 -15.45 10.23
CA PRO A 139 2.22 -15.29 11.58
C PRO A 139 3.73 -15.02 11.60
N GLY A 140 4.47 -15.55 10.61
CA GLY A 140 5.91 -15.38 10.44
C GLY A 140 6.31 -14.01 9.87
N THR A 141 5.39 -13.26 9.26
CA THR A 141 5.68 -11.92 8.74
C THR A 141 5.95 -10.94 9.88
N ARG A 142 7.09 -10.26 9.85
CA ARG A 142 7.37 -9.15 10.77
C ARG A 142 6.70 -7.88 10.27
N VAL A 143 6.15 -7.09 11.20
CA VAL A 143 5.61 -5.76 10.90
C VAL A 143 6.43 -4.74 11.67
N ILE A 144 7.02 -3.77 10.97
CA ILE A 144 7.72 -2.64 11.59
C ILE A 144 6.95 -1.38 11.22
N VAL A 145 6.36 -0.71 12.20
CA VAL A 145 5.70 0.59 12.00
C VAL A 145 6.80 1.65 11.86
N PRO A 146 6.93 2.32 10.69
CA PRO A 146 7.96 3.34 10.52
C PRO A 146 7.78 4.51 11.50
N GLU A 147 8.86 5.04 12.04
CA GLU A 147 8.85 6.28 12.81
C GLU A 147 9.44 7.42 11.95
N TYR A 148 8.94 8.64 12.13
CA TYR A 148 9.46 9.78 11.38
C TYR A 148 10.96 9.97 11.61
N PHE A 149 11.68 10.15 10.51
CA PHE A 149 13.13 10.40 10.49
C PHE A 149 14.00 9.31 11.11
N LYS A 150 13.44 8.11 11.37
CA LYS A 150 14.23 6.95 11.82
C LYS A 150 14.43 5.96 10.69
N PRO A 151 15.69 5.62 10.35
CA PRO A 151 15.96 4.61 9.33
C PRO A 151 15.59 3.22 9.81
N ILE A 152 15.08 2.40 8.90
CA ILE A 152 14.89 0.95 9.11
C ILE A 152 16.04 0.23 8.41
N GLN A 153 16.83 -0.50 9.19
CA GLN A 153 17.97 -1.26 8.66
C GLN A 153 17.50 -2.62 8.15
N ILE A 154 17.91 -2.96 6.93
CA ILE A 154 17.67 -4.26 6.30
C ILE A 154 19.05 -4.85 6.00
N ASP A 155 19.35 -6.02 6.57
CA ASP A 155 20.65 -6.66 6.38
C ASP A 155 20.83 -7.13 4.93
N SER A 156 21.98 -6.80 4.35
CA SER A 156 22.40 -7.20 2.99
C SER A 156 22.76 -8.69 2.84
N SER A 157 22.79 -9.48 3.92
CA SER A 157 23.30 -10.86 3.93
C SER A 157 22.47 -11.90 3.16
N ARG A 158 21.38 -11.50 2.49
CA ARG A 158 20.55 -12.44 1.73
C ARG A 158 21.26 -12.85 0.43
N GLN A 159 21.66 -14.12 0.34
CA GLN A 159 22.05 -14.71 -0.93
C GLN A 159 20.85 -14.73 -1.88
N PRO A 160 21.01 -14.36 -3.16
CA PRO A 160 19.93 -14.43 -4.12
C PRO A 160 19.40 -15.87 -4.20
N ALA A 161 18.08 -16.02 -4.24
CA ALA A 161 17.47 -17.33 -4.48
C ALA A 161 18.04 -17.91 -5.78
N LYS A 162 18.50 -19.17 -5.70
CA LYS A 162 19.04 -19.89 -6.86
C LYS A 162 17.92 -20.04 -7.90
N PRO A 163 18.20 -19.79 -9.20
CA PRO A 163 17.19 -19.86 -10.27
C PRO A 163 16.55 -21.24 -10.39
#